data_AF-A0A7S7UTC6-F1
#
_entry.id   AF-A0A7S7UTC6-F1
#
_cell.length_a   1.000
_cell.length_b   1.000
_cell.length_c   1.000
_cell.angle_alpha   90.00
_cell.angle_beta   90.00
_cell.angle_gamma   90.00
#
_symmetry.space_group_name_H-M   'P 1'
#
loop_
_entity.id
_entity.type
_entity.pdbx_description
1 polymer ?
#
loop_
_entity_poly.entity_id
_entity_poly.type
_entity_poly.pdbx_seq_one_letter_code
_entity_poly.pdbx_strand_id
1 'polypeptide(L)'
;MSGQHDKTSVAAISILASGGMAAAKFVVGIAIGSLALISEALHSSIDLVATIITWAVVRVSDRPADDEHHYGHGKLESISALGVTAMLYVLAGGILVEAYSRLREGTPPPTISAVPFVVLVIDIVVNLWRARALHRAARETRSEALAADALHFASDVMGSCAVIAGLILAAFGFWWGDAAAASAVAVMIAALGLRMASSTVQTLVDRAPEGAQEKATAAIRGVPGVIDVERLRVRMVGATTFIDSIVNVPRTYPIDRVEAIKRNAEAAVSKAFGDADLSFTAVPVARNNETVRDRIMVIARNSGLAIHHVTVHDLGTAQNLGAKLIVSIDLEVDADMQLEAAHDVANTLERNIQEEFGEDVEVDVHIEPLEPELPFGVDAAPERVQTIAAALTEYAAGGEIHDIHNVRVRNTDAGEIVNFHCRATPSMSVIRVHEHVDAIERRLRRAFPSVKRVISHAEPPRT
;
A
#
# COMPACT_ATOMS: atom_id res chain seq x y z
N MET A 1 -9.14 31.70 -9.11
CA MET A 1 -8.04 31.84 -10.11
C MET A 1 -7.18 33.10 -9.92
N SER A 2 -7.34 33.89 -8.84
CA SER A 2 -6.51 35.09 -8.56
C SER A 2 -5.22 34.81 -7.77
N GLY A 3 -5.10 33.68 -7.08
CA GLY A 3 -3.95 33.38 -6.20
C GLY A 3 -2.70 32.78 -6.87
N GLN A 4 -2.73 32.54 -8.19
CA GLN A 4 -1.63 31.92 -8.94
C GLN A 4 -0.73 32.93 -9.66
N HIS A 5 -1.28 34.10 -10.04
CA HIS A 5 -0.53 35.19 -10.69
C HIS A 5 0.36 35.96 -9.69
N ASP A 6 -0.05 36.12 -8.43
CA ASP A 6 0.78 36.80 -7.42
C ASP A 6 2.03 35.99 -7.04
N LYS A 7 1.93 34.64 -7.04
CA LYS A 7 3.05 33.75 -6.67
C LYS A 7 4.17 33.73 -7.73
N THR A 8 3.83 33.81 -9.01
CA THR A 8 4.81 33.82 -10.10
C THR A 8 5.55 35.17 -10.19
N SER A 9 4.86 36.29 -9.94
CA SER A 9 5.50 37.61 -9.86
C SER A 9 6.47 37.72 -8.69
N VAL A 10 6.13 37.19 -7.51
CA VAL A 10 7.02 37.20 -6.33
C VAL A 10 8.26 36.32 -6.55
N ALA A 11 8.11 35.14 -7.16
CA ALA A 11 9.25 34.27 -7.49
C ALA A 11 10.20 34.92 -8.51
N ALA A 12 9.66 35.55 -9.56
CA ALA A 12 10.46 36.25 -10.57
C ALA A 12 11.23 37.45 -9.97
N ILE A 13 10.58 38.24 -9.10
CA ILE A 13 11.23 39.35 -8.38
C ILE A 13 12.36 38.83 -7.48
N SER A 14 12.14 37.71 -6.78
CA SER A 14 13.18 37.10 -5.96
C SER A 14 14.38 36.61 -6.77
N ILE A 15 14.15 35.96 -7.92
CA ILE A 15 15.22 35.49 -8.83
C ILE A 15 16.01 36.68 -9.38
N LEU A 16 15.33 37.74 -9.82
CA LEU A 16 15.98 38.96 -10.31
C LEU A 16 16.77 39.68 -9.21
N ALA A 17 16.25 39.74 -7.98
CA ALA A 17 16.94 40.33 -6.85
C ALA A 17 18.21 39.53 -6.49
N SER A 18 18.12 38.20 -6.40
CA SER A 18 19.27 37.33 -6.13
C SER A 18 20.32 37.40 -7.25
N GLY A 19 19.89 37.39 -8.51
CA GLY A 19 20.78 37.54 -9.66
C GLY A 19 21.47 38.91 -9.71
N GLY A 20 20.72 39.99 -9.41
CA GLY A 20 21.27 41.34 -9.32
C GLY A 20 22.31 41.48 -8.21
N MET A 21 22.06 40.88 -7.04
CA MET A 21 23.02 40.84 -5.93
C MET A 21 24.28 40.03 -6.28
N ALA A 22 24.13 38.86 -6.89
CA ALA A 22 25.26 38.06 -7.35
C ALA A 22 26.16 38.84 -8.34
N ALA A 23 25.54 39.51 -9.32
CA ALA A 23 26.25 40.33 -10.29
C ALA A 23 26.96 41.52 -9.63
N ALA A 24 26.29 42.22 -8.70
CA ALA A 24 26.89 43.33 -7.96
C ALA A 24 28.11 42.88 -7.14
N LYS A 25 27.99 41.78 -6.38
CA LYS A 25 29.11 41.20 -5.63
C LYS A 25 30.26 40.81 -6.57
N PHE A 26 29.96 40.20 -7.71
CA PHE A 26 30.97 39.75 -8.68
C PHE A 26 31.75 40.93 -9.28
N VAL A 27 31.05 41.97 -9.75
CA VAL A 27 31.67 43.17 -10.34
C VAL A 27 32.53 43.89 -9.30
N VAL A 28 31.99 44.08 -8.08
CA VAL A 28 32.74 44.74 -7.01
C VAL A 28 33.94 43.90 -6.60
N GLY A 29 33.78 42.58 -6.45
CA GLY A 29 34.85 41.65 -6.08
C GLY A 29 36.03 41.68 -7.06
N ILE A 30 35.76 41.68 -8.36
CA ILE A 30 36.80 41.84 -9.39
C ILE A 30 37.44 43.23 -9.29
N ALA A 31 36.64 44.29 -9.18
CA ALA A 31 37.14 45.66 -9.13
C ALA A 31 38.08 45.91 -7.95
N ILE A 32 37.83 45.27 -6.80
CA ILE A 32 38.68 45.40 -5.60
C ILE A 32 39.72 44.28 -5.45
N GLY A 33 39.68 43.26 -6.30
CA GLY A 33 40.58 42.11 -6.24
C GLY A 33 40.33 41.15 -5.06
N SER A 34 39.14 41.18 -4.42
CA SER A 34 38.81 40.34 -3.27
C SER A 34 38.37 38.95 -3.70
N LEU A 35 39.16 37.94 -3.33
CA LEU A 35 38.81 36.54 -3.55
C LEU A 35 37.60 36.13 -2.72
N ALA A 36 37.48 36.62 -1.48
CA ALA A 36 36.37 36.27 -0.60
C ALA A 36 35.02 36.73 -1.18
N LEU A 37 34.97 37.97 -1.69
CA LEU A 37 33.76 38.51 -2.33
C LEU A 37 33.46 37.83 -3.68
N ILE A 38 34.48 37.51 -4.47
CA ILE A 38 34.31 36.74 -5.72
C ILE A 38 33.76 35.34 -5.41
N SER A 39 34.29 34.67 -4.39
CA SER A 39 33.87 33.34 -3.96
C SER A 39 32.39 33.30 -3.60
N GLU A 40 31.92 34.29 -2.84
CA GLU A 40 30.52 34.39 -2.46
C GLU A 40 29.60 34.77 -3.63
N ALA A 41 30.08 35.61 -4.55
CA ALA A 41 29.37 35.93 -5.77
C ALA A 41 29.19 34.70 -6.68
N LEU A 42 30.24 33.88 -6.81
CA LEU A 42 30.20 32.63 -7.58
C LEU A 42 29.25 31.61 -6.95
N HIS A 43 29.24 31.51 -5.61
CA HIS A 43 28.28 30.66 -4.91
C HIS A 43 26.84 31.07 -5.22
N SER A 44 26.53 32.36 -5.07
CA SER A 44 25.19 32.91 -5.39
C SER A 44 24.81 32.69 -6.86
N SER A 45 25.79 32.68 -7.76
CA SER A 45 25.57 32.41 -9.19
C SER A 45 25.24 30.94 -9.45
N ILE A 46 25.89 30.01 -8.74
CA ILE A 46 25.53 28.58 -8.83
C ILE A 46 24.12 28.37 -8.29
N ASP A 47 23.71 29.03 -7.21
CA ASP A 47 22.35 28.90 -6.68
C ASP A 47 21.27 29.39 -7.67
N LEU A 48 21.57 30.45 -8.42
CA LEU A 48 20.72 30.91 -9.51
C LEU A 48 20.63 29.87 -10.64
N VAL A 49 21.77 29.31 -11.06
CA VAL A 49 21.82 28.25 -12.08
C VAL A 49 21.10 27.00 -11.60
N ALA A 50 21.28 26.60 -10.34
CA ALA A 50 20.59 25.49 -9.70
C ALA A 50 19.09 25.69 -9.75
N THR A 51 18.59 26.88 -9.40
CA THR A 51 17.16 27.22 -9.47
C THR A 51 16.61 27.05 -10.89
N ILE A 52 17.36 27.48 -11.91
CA ILE A 52 16.97 27.34 -13.32
C ILE A 52 16.96 25.86 -13.74
N ILE A 53 17.99 25.10 -13.36
CA ILE A 53 18.09 23.66 -13.63
C ILE A 53 16.93 22.92 -12.96
N THR A 54 16.68 23.16 -11.67
CA THR A 54 15.57 22.55 -10.93
C THR A 54 14.23 22.87 -11.59
N TRP A 55 13.98 24.14 -11.97
CA TRP A 55 12.75 24.52 -12.67
C TRP A 55 12.58 23.80 -14.02
N ALA A 56 13.66 23.59 -14.77
CA ALA A 56 13.63 22.85 -16.02
C ALA A 56 13.41 21.35 -15.79
N VAL A 57 14.07 20.76 -14.80
CA VAL A 57 14.03 19.33 -14.47
C VAL A 57 12.69 18.92 -13.91
N VAL A 58 12.10 19.69 -12.98
CA VAL A 58 10.77 19.39 -12.41
C VAL A 58 9.72 19.18 -13.51
N ARG A 59 9.74 20.01 -14.57
CA ARG A 59 8.83 19.82 -15.72
C ARG A 59 9.02 18.50 -16.48
N VAL A 60 10.23 17.95 -16.46
CA VAL A 60 10.53 16.65 -17.09
C VAL A 60 10.27 15.52 -16.11
N SER A 61 10.54 15.71 -14.83
CA SER A 61 10.34 14.75 -13.74
C SER A 61 8.88 14.47 -13.43
N ASP A 62 7.99 15.45 -13.61
CA ASP A 62 6.55 15.31 -13.47
C ASP A 62 5.89 14.47 -14.59
N ARG A 63 6.67 14.00 -15.57
CA ARG A 63 6.14 13.10 -16.61
C ARG A 63 5.78 11.74 -15.99
N PRO A 64 4.59 11.19 -16.31
CA PRO A 64 4.18 9.89 -15.80
C PRO A 64 5.11 8.78 -16.32
N ALA A 65 4.91 7.56 -15.82
CA ALA A 65 5.61 6.38 -16.32
C ALA A 65 5.38 6.18 -17.83
N ASP A 66 6.43 5.74 -18.52
CA ASP A 66 6.42 5.36 -19.93
C ASP A 66 7.05 3.97 -20.13
N ASP A 67 7.13 3.51 -21.38
CA ASP A 67 7.60 2.16 -21.73
C ASP A 67 9.08 1.90 -21.37
N GLU A 68 9.89 2.94 -21.21
CA GLU A 68 11.30 2.82 -20.78
C GLU A 68 11.48 3.12 -19.28
N HIS A 69 10.56 3.89 -18.68
CA HIS A 69 10.60 4.37 -17.31
C HIS A 69 9.31 3.98 -16.56
N HIS A 70 9.19 2.70 -16.21
CA HIS A 70 7.98 2.15 -15.55
C HIS A 70 7.64 2.78 -14.18
N TYR A 71 8.59 3.43 -13.52
CA TYR A 71 8.39 4.14 -12.24
C TYR A 71 8.35 5.67 -12.41
N GLY A 72 8.29 6.15 -13.65
CA GLY A 72 8.30 7.58 -13.98
C GLY A 72 9.70 8.22 -13.91
N HIS A 73 9.70 9.54 -14.01
CA HIS A 73 10.90 10.36 -14.22
C HIS A 73 11.38 11.11 -12.96
N GLY A 74 10.75 10.84 -11.80
CA GLY A 74 11.02 11.56 -10.56
C GLY A 74 12.48 11.51 -10.09
N LYS A 75 13.23 10.44 -10.42
CA LYS A 75 14.67 10.35 -10.06
C LYS A 75 15.55 11.37 -10.78
N LEU A 76 15.10 11.97 -11.88
CA LEU A 76 15.85 13.03 -12.58
C LEU A 76 16.06 14.25 -11.67
N GLU A 77 15.15 14.54 -10.73
CA GLU A 77 15.34 15.62 -9.75
C GLU A 77 16.58 15.36 -8.90
N SER A 78 16.70 14.14 -8.35
CA SER A 78 17.85 13.73 -7.54
C SER A 78 19.15 13.74 -8.34
N ILE A 79 19.12 13.29 -9.60
CA ILE A 79 20.30 13.35 -10.49
C ILE A 79 20.73 14.80 -10.73
N SER A 80 19.78 15.70 -10.98
CA SER A 80 20.08 17.12 -11.19
C SER A 80 20.65 17.78 -9.93
N ALA A 81 20.13 17.44 -8.75
CA ALA A 81 20.62 17.92 -7.47
C ALA A 81 22.07 17.47 -7.19
N LEU A 82 22.42 16.22 -7.55
CA LEU A 82 23.81 15.76 -7.53
C LEU A 82 24.71 16.53 -8.51
N GLY A 83 24.22 16.81 -9.72
CA GLY A 83 24.95 17.62 -10.70
C GLY A 83 25.27 19.02 -10.19
N VAL A 84 24.29 19.70 -9.59
CA VAL A 84 24.47 21.01 -8.93
C VAL A 84 25.47 20.90 -7.78
N THR A 85 25.34 19.87 -6.95
CA THR A 85 26.26 19.64 -5.83
C THR A 85 27.70 19.43 -6.33
N ALA A 86 27.90 18.68 -7.40
CA ALA A 86 29.21 18.51 -8.03
C ALA A 86 29.79 19.85 -8.53
N MET A 87 28.97 20.72 -9.12
CA MET A 87 29.39 22.08 -9.51
C MET A 87 29.85 22.90 -8.30
N LEU A 88 29.13 22.82 -7.17
CA LEU A 88 29.53 23.47 -5.92
C LEU A 88 30.89 22.97 -5.41
N TYR A 89 31.18 21.67 -5.50
CA TYR A 89 32.49 21.13 -5.12
C TYR A 89 33.61 21.60 -6.02
N VAL A 90 33.39 21.65 -7.33
CA VAL A 90 34.38 22.19 -8.28
C VAL A 90 34.69 23.64 -7.95
N LEU A 91 33.65 24.44 -7.66
CA LEU A 91 33.82 25.83 -7.24
C LEU A 91 34.59 25.93 -5.91
N ALA A 92 34.17 25.21 -4.87
CA ALA A 92 34.81 25.25 -3.55
C ALA A 92 36.28 24.81 -3.62
N GLY A 93 36.58 23.76 -4.40
CA GLY A 93 37.95 23.31 -4.64
C GLY A 93 38.79 24.36 -5.37
N GLY A 94 38.24 24.99 -6.41
CA GLY A 94 38.90 26.09 -7.13
C GLY A 94 39.22 27.28 -6.23
N ILE A 95 38.26 27.69 -5.38
CA ILE A 95 38.45 28.77 -4.40
C ILE A 95 39.56 28.41 -3.40
N LEU A 96 39.60 27.17 -2.90
CA LEU A 96 40.64 26.74 -1.95
C LEU A 96 42.03 26.74 -2.58
N VAL A 97 42.16 26.30 -3.84
CA VAL A 97 43.44 26.32 -4.57
C VAL A 97 43.92 27.77 -4.76
N GLU A 98 43.03 28.66 -5.20
CA GLU A 98 43.34 30.08 -5.40
C GLU A 98 43.68 30.77 -4.06
N ALA A 99 42.90 30.52 -3.01
CA ALA A 99 43.16 31.07 -1.68
C ALA A 99 44.51 30.60 -1.12
N TYR A 100 44.86 29.33 -1.33
CA TYR A 100 46.15 28.79 -0.95
C TYR A 100 47.31 29.41 -1.74
N SER A 101 47.15 29.60 -3.06
CA SER A 101 48.14 30.31 -3.89
C SER A 101 48.36 31.74 -3.39
N ARG A 102 47.29 32.50 -3.13
CA ARG A 102 47.37 33.86 -2.58
C ARG A 102 48.05 33.94 -1.21
N LEU A 103 47.77 32.97 -0.34
CA LEU A 103 48.45 32.84 0.96
C LEU A 103 49.94 32.54 0.81
N ARG A 104 50.32 31.74 -0.19
CA ARG A 104 51.72 31.37 -0.42
C ARG A 104 52.52 32.47 -1.11
N GLU A 105 51.92 33.16 -2.07
CA GLU A 105 52.56 34.18 -2.90
C GLU A 105 52.59 35.57 -2.24
N GLY A 106 51.80 35.79 -1.19
CA GLY A 106 51.75 37.08 -0.49
C GLY A 106 51.13 38.17 -1.35
N THR A 107 50.10 37.83 -2.13
CA THR A 107 49.40 38.78 -3.02
C THR A 107 48.91 40.01 -2.26
N PRO A 108 48.97 41.21 -2.87
CA PRO A 108 48.57 42.44 -2.21
C PRO A 108 47.10 42.38 -1.77
N PRO A 109 46.75 42.94 -0.61
CA PRO A 109 45.39 42.93 -0.09
C PRO A 109 44.44 43.68 -1.04
N PRO A 110 43.13 43.32 -1.03
CA PRO A 110 42.14 43.99 -1.86
C PRO A 110 42.08 45.49 -1.59
N THR A 111 41.71 46.27 -2.60
CA THR A 111 41.62 47.72 -2.47
C THR A 111 40.51 48.10 -1.49
N ILE A 112 40.84 48.92 -0.50
CA ILE A 112 39.92 49.30 0.55
C ILE A 112 38.95 50.35 -0.02
N SER A 113 37.67 49.99 -0.06
CA SER A 113 36.57 50.87 -0.46
C SER A 113 35.37 50.61 0.44
N ALA A 114 34.47 51.59 0.58
CA ALA A 114 33.21 51.40 1.31
C ALA A 114 32.19 50.56 0.51
N VAL A 115 32.36 50.46 -0.81
CA VAL A 115 31.38 49.81 -1.72
C VAL A 115 31.13 48.32 -1.39
N PRO A 116 32.15 47.46 -1.18
CA PRO A 116 31.96 46.06 -0.80
C PRO A 116 31.14 45.88 0.48
N PHE A 117 31.38 46.72 1.49
CA PHE A 117 30.67 46.66 2.76
C PHE A 117 29.19 47.01 2.60
N VAL A 118 28.87 48.04 1.81
CA VAL A 118 27.47 48.40 1.52
C VAL A 118 26.75 47.25 0.81
N VAL A 119 27.38 46.65 -0.20
CA VAL A 119 26.80 45.52 -0.95
C VAL A 119 26.56 44.32 -0.03
N LEU A 120 27.53 43.94 0.81
CA LEU A 120 27.39 42.81 1.73
C LEU A 120 26.37 43.08 2.86
N VAL A 121 26.29 44.31 3.37
CA VAL A 121 25.27 44.67 4.38
C VAL A 121 23.88 44.58 3.78
N ILE A 122 23.67 45.08 2.55
CA ILE A 122 22.40 44.93 1.84
C ILE A 122 22.07 43.43 1.68
N ASP A 123 23.04 42.63 1.26
CA ASP A 123 22.85 41.18 1.10
C ASP A 123 22.42 40.48 2.39
N ILE A 124 23.14 40.75 3.49
CA ILE A 124 22.80 40.22 4.81
C ILE A 124 21.39 40.60 5.20
N VAL A 125 20.98 41.86 5.00
CA VAL A 125 19.63 42.31 5.33
C VAL A 125 18.58 41.54 4.52
N VAL A 126 18.80 41.37 3.21
CA VAL A 126 17.89 40.62 2.33
C VAL A 126 17.81 39.15 2.74
N ASN A 127 18.94 38.46 2.88
CA ASN A 127 18.97 37.04 3.21
C ASN A 127 18.47 36.75 4.63
N LEU A 128 18.75 37.63 5.59
CA LEU A 128 18.22 37.50 6.95
C LEU A 128 16.71 37.75 7.01
N TRP A 129 16.18 38.68 6.21
CA TRP A 129 14.74 38.87 6.06
C TRP A 129 14.09 37.62 5.46
N ARG A 130 14.66 37.05 4.38
CA ARG A 130 14.19 35.80 3.76
C ARG A 130 14.23 34.62 4.74
N ALA A 131 15.37 34.41 5.41
CA ALA A 131 15.53 33.34 6.40
C ALA A 131 14.48 33.44 7.51
N ARG A 132 14.20 34.64 8.03
CA ARG A 132 13.17 34.85 9.05
C ARG A 132 11.75 34.63 8.53
N ALA A 133 11.47 35.10 7.32
CA ALA A 133 10.17 34.91 6.68
C ALA A 133 9.87 33.41 6.47
N LEU A 134 10.83 32.67 5.90
CA LEU A 134 10.69 31.24 5.67
C LEU A 134 10.69 30.45 6.99
N HIS A 135 11.51 30.81 7.97
CA HIS A 135 11.51 30.13 9.26
C HIS A 135 10.17 30.29 10.01
N ARG A 136 9.54 31.47 9.91
CA ARG A 136 8.20 31.69 10.45
C ARG A 136 7.16 30.84 9.72
N ALA A 137 7.18 30.85 8.39
CA ALA A 137 6.28 30.03 7.57
C ALA A 137 6.47 28.52 7.83
N ALA A 138 7.71 28.06 8.00
CA ALA A 138 8.04 26.66 8.31
C ALA A 138 7.45 26.23 9.67
N ARG A 139 7.49 27.09 10.69
CA ARG A 139 6.88 26.80 12.01
C ARG A 139 5.35 26.77 11.97
N GLU A 140 4.74 27.66 11.17
CA GLU A 140 3.29 27.72 11.01
C GLU A 140 2.74 26.52 10.22
N THR A 141 3.47 26.09 9.18
CA THR A 141 3.05 25.02 8.27
C THR A 141 3.62 23.64 8.61
N ARG A 142 4.57 23.55 9.56
CA ARG A 142 5.35 22.34 9.88
C ARG A 142 6.02 21.72 8.65
N SER A 143 6.46 22.56 7.71
CA SER A 143 7.11 22.12 6.47
C SER A 143 8.63 22.01 6.67
N GLU A 144 9.15 20.79 6.53
CA GLU A 144 10.60 20.54 6.55
C GLU A 144 11.31 21.19 5.36
N ALA A 145 10.68 21.22 4.19
CA ALA A 145 11.22 21.88 3.00
C ALA A 145 11.45 23.38 3.24
N LEU A 146 10.46 24.09 3.80
CA LEU A 146 10.62 25.51 4.14
C LEU A 146 11.67 25.75 5.24
N ALA A 147 11.86 24.79 6.15
CA ALA A 147 12.89 24.86 7.17
C ALA A 147 14.31 24.70 6.57
N ALA A 148 14.46 23.81 5.59
CA ALA A 148 15.72 23.61 4.87
C ALA A 148 16.13 24.87 4.08
N ASP A 149 15.19 25.47 3.34
CA ASP A 149 15.44 26.73 2.62
C ASP A 149 15.81 27.89 3.57
N ALA A 150 15.18 27.96 4.75
CA ALA A 150 15.53 28.96 5.76
C ALA A 150 16.98 28.78 6.27
N LEU A 151 17.43 27.53 6.43
CA LEU A 151 18.80 27.21 6.85
C LEU A 151 19.83 27.52 5.76
N HIS A 152 19.47 27.36 4.48
CA HIS A 152 20.28 27.80 3.35
C HIS A 152 20.54 29.31 3.42
N PHE A 153 19.50 30.14 3.48
CA PHE A 153 19.69 31.60 3.57
C PHE A 153 20.41 32.05 4.84
N ALA A 154 20.27 31.32 5.94
CA ALA A 154 21.07 31.58 7.14
C ALA A 154 22.57 31.29 6.92
N SER A 155 22.89 30.28 6.11
CA SER A 155 24.27 29.94 5.73
C SER A 155 24.88 31.02 4.82
N ASP A 156 24.10 31.60 3.91
CA ASP A 156 24.54 32.73 3.08
C ASP A 156 24.90 33.95 3.94
N VAL A 157 24.09 34.24 4.96
CA VAL A 157 24.38 35.32 5.93
C VAL A 157 25.69 35.06 6.68
N MET A 158 25.98 33.81 7.05
CA MET A 158 27.26 33.45 7.68
C MET A 158 28.44 33.64 6.71
N GLY A 159 28.25 33.30 5.43
CA GLY A 159 29.22 33.55 4.36
C GLY A 159 29.55 35.04 4.23
N SER A 160 28.51 35.87 4.07
CA SER A 160 28.66 37.33 3.97
C SER A 160 29.37 37.91 5.19
N CYS A 161 29.05 37.44 6.40
CA CYS A 161 29.75 37.85 7.62
C CYS A 161 31.24 37.48 7.59
N ALA A 162 31.58 36.27 7.11
CA ALA A 162 32.97 35.84 6.97
C ALA A 162 33.74 36.72 5.98
N VAL A 163 33.12 37.08 4.84
CA VAL A 163 33.71 38.01 3.87
C VAL A 163 33.92 39.40 4.48
N ILE A 164 32.92 39.96 5.17
CA ILE A 164 33.07 41.25 5.87
C ILE A 164 34.24 41.20 6.86
N ALA A 165 34.33 40.14 7.67
CA ALA A 165 35.41 39.97 8.64
C ALA A 165 36.79 39.91 7.94
N GLY A 166 36.90 39.17 6.84
CA GLY A 166 38.11 39.10 6.03
C GLY A 166 38.53 40.44 5.44
N LEU A 167 37.58 41.22 4.91
CA LEU A 167 37.82 42.56 4.38
C LEU A 167 38.23 43.56 5.48
N ILE A 168 37.63 43.47 6.67
CA ILE A 168 38.03 44.28 7.83
C ILE A 168 39.47 43.95 8.24
N LEU A 169 39.83 42.67 8.32
CA LEU A 169 41.20 42.24 8.62
C LEU A 169 42.19 42.75 7.56
N ALA A 170 41.85 42.64 6.28
CA ALA A 170 42.65 43.20 5.19
C ALA A 170 42.81 44.73 5.34
N ALA A 171 41.75 45.44 5.75
CA ALA A 171 41.78 46.88 5.98
C ALA A 171 42.69 47.28 7.16
N PHE A 172 42.83 46.44 8.17
CA PHE A 172 43.80 46.60 9.27
C PHE A 172 45.24 46.22 8.89
N GLY A 173 45.49 45.85 7.63
CA GLY A 173 46.82 45.51 7.11
C GLY A 173 47.17 44.02 7.19
N PHE A 174 46.23 43.15 7.59
CA PHE A 174 46.44 41.70 7.53
C PHE A 174 46.25 41.19 6.10
N TRP A 175 47.35 41.08 5.35
CA TRP A 175 47.36 40.67 3.94
C TRP A 175 46.67 39.32 3.65
N TRP A 176 46.64 38.40 4.62
CA TRP A 176 46.01 37.08 4.50
C TRP A 176 44.48 37.09 4.75
N GLY A 177 43.92 38.20 5.25
CA GLY A 177 42.54 38.25 5.74
C GLY A 177 41.48 37.86 4.71
N ASP A 178 41.62 38.34 3.47
CA ASP A 178 40.72 38.02 2.36
C ASP A 178 40.82 36.53 1.95
N ALA A 179 42.02 35.99 1.82
CA ALA A 179 42.22 34.58 1.46
C ALA A 179 41.75 33.61 2.56
N ALA A 180 41.91 33.98 3.84
CA ALA A 180 41.37 33.21 4.95
C ALA A 180 39.84 33.21 4.96
N ALA A 181 39.19 34.36 4.70
CA ALA A 181 37.74 34.43 4.57
C ALA A 181 37.22 33.61 3.38
N ALA A 182 37.87 33.71 2.21
CA ALA A 182 37.55 32.88 1.05
C ALA A 182 37.65 31.38 1.36
N SER A 183 38.69 30.97 2.08
CA SER A 183 38.88 29.58 2.53
C SER A 183 37.77 29.13 3.48
N ALA A 184 37.41 29.97 4.45
CA ALA A 184 36.32 29.68 5.39
C ALA A 184 34.97 29.50 4.67
N VAL A 185 34.66 30.39 3.72
CA VAL A 185 33.45 30.29 2.88
C VAL A 185 33.46 29.00 2.06
N ALA A 186 34.57 28.68 1.39
CA ALA A 186 34.68 27.45 0.59
C ALA A 186 34.51 26.17 1.42
N VAL A 187 35.10 26.11 2.62
CA VAL A 187 34.92 24.98 3.55
C VAL A 187 33.46 24.86 4.00
N MET A 188 32.82 25.98 4.31
CA MET A 188 31.41 26.00 4.71
C MET A 188 30.50 25.49 3.58
N ILE A 189 30.71 25.96 2.34
CA ILE A 189 29.97 25.51 1.15
C ILE A 189 30.17 24.00 0.94
N ALA A 190 31.42 23.52 0.99
CA ALA A 190 31.72 22.10 0.83
C ALA A 190 31.04 21.24 1.92
N ALA A 191 31.05 21.70 3.18
CA ALA A 191 30.41 20.99 4.29
C ALA A 191 28.87 20.91 4.14
N LEU A 192 28.22 21.99 3.68
CA LEU A 192 26.79 21.99 3.39
C LEU A 192 26.48 21.08 2.19
N GLY A 193 27.28 21.15 1.13
CA GLY A 193 27.21 20.29 -0.04
C GLY A 193 27.35 18.80 0.31
N LEU A 194 28.20 18.42 1.28
CA LEU A 194 28.33 17.02 1.74
C LEU A 194 27.02 16.48 2.31
N ARG A 195 26.31 17.30 3.09
CA ARG A 195 25.03 16.91 3.69
C ARG A 195 23.96 16.73 2.61
N MET A 196 23.86 17.67 1.68
CA MET A 196 22.91 17.61 0.55
C MET A 196 23.21 16.45 -0.41
N ALA A 197 24.48 16.21 -0.72
CA ALA A 197 24.90 15.05 -1.50
C ALA A 197 24.49 13.74 -0.82
N SER A 198 24.76 13.62 0.48
CA SER A 198 24.44 12.41 1.24
C SER A 198 22.93 12.11 1.23
N SER A 199 22.08 13.12 1.45
CA SER A 199 20.62 12.92 1.38
C SER A 199 20.16 12.54 -0.02
N THR A 200 20.71 13.17 -1.06
CA THR A 200 20.33 12.89 -2.45
C THR A 200 20.77 11.50 -2.90
N VAL A 201 21.98 11.07 -2.51
CA VAL A 201 22.45 9.70 -2.75
C VAL A 201 21.55 8.70 -2.02
N GLN A 202 21.14 8.99 -0.78
CA GLN A 202 20.21 8.14 -0.03
C GLN A 202 18.87 7.97 -0.77
N THR A 203 18.33 9.04 -1.36
CA THR A 203 17.13 8.95 -2.21
C THR A 203 17.37 8.07 -3.45
N LEU A 204 18.53 8.19 -4.11
CA LEU A 204 18.84 7.39 -5.31
C LEU A 204 19.00 5.89 -5.03
N VAL A 205 19.52 5.53 -3.86
CA VAL A 205 19.65 4.13 -3.41
C VAL A 205 18.37 3.59 -2.76
N ASP A 206 17.23 4.25 -2.98
CA ASP A 206 15.90 3.85 -2.50
C ASP A 206 15.80 3.76 -0.96
N ARG A 207 16.48 4.65 -0.22
CA ARG A 207 16.30 4.73 1.24
C ARG A 207 14.87 5.14 1.57
N ALA A 208 14.20 4.35 2.41
CA ALA A 208 12.88 4.68 2.93
C ALA A 208 12.92 5.98 3.76
N PRO A 209 11.94 6.89 3.61
CA PRO A 209 11.80 8.03 4.50
C PRO A 209 11.60 7.58 5.95
N GLU A 210 12.07 8.38 6.90
CA GLU A 210 11.93 8.05 8.32
C GLU A 210 10.44 7.93 8.71
N GLY A 211 10.08 6.84 9.41
CA GLY A 211 8.71 6.57 9.84
C GLY A 211 7.75 6.10 8.74
N ALA A 212 8.17 6.08 7.47
CA ALA A 212 7.29 5.68 6.37
C ALA A 212 6.92 4.20 6.43
N GLN A 213 7.87 3.34 6.80
CA GLN A 213 7.61 1.91 6.94
C GLN A 213 6.59 1.63 8.04
N GLU A 214 6.76 2.21 9.22
CA GLU A 214 5.85 2.05 10.37
C GLU A 214 4.45 2.55 10.05
N LYS A 215 4.36 3.72 9.38
CA LYS A 215 3.10 4.31 8.95
C LYS A 215 2.37 3.44 7.93
N ALA A 216 3.08 2.88 6.94
CA ALA A 216 2.51 1.97 5.95
C ALA A 216 2.06 0.65 6.59
N THR A 217 2.87 0.06 7.46
CA THR A 217 2.51 -1.15 8.22
C THR A 217 1.27 -0.92 9.06
N ALA A 218 1.17 0.22 9.77
CA ALA A 218 -0.01 0.56 10.56
C ALA A 218 -1.27 0.73 9.70
N ALA A 219 -1.15 1.36 8.52
CA ALA A 219 -2.26 1.53 7.59
C ALA A 219 -2.78 0.17 7.08
N ILE A 220 -1.88 -0.73 6.68
CA ILE A 220 -2.24 -2.06 6.16
C ILE A 220 -2.79 -2.96 7.28
N ARG A 221 -2.15 -3.01 8.45
CA ARG A 221 -2.64 -3.80 9.60
C ARG A 221 -4.00 -3.33 10.11
N GLY A 222 -4.37 -2.08 9.88
CA GLY A 222 -5.70 -1.54 10.22
C GLY A 222 -6.84 -2.11 9.36
N VAL A 223 -6.54 -2.80 8.25
CA VAL A 223 -7.55 -3.34 7.34
C VAL A 223 -8.14 -4.65 7.87
N PRO A 224 -9.47 -4.77 8.01
CA PRO A 224 -10.11 -6.02 8.41
C PRO A 224 -9.77 -7.16 7.46
N GLY A 225 -9.31 -8.29 8.00
CA GLY A 225 -8.89 -9.46 7.23
C GLY A 225 -7.38 -9.56 7.00
N VAL A 226 -6.60 -8.52 7.30
CA VAL A 226 -5.15 -8.64 7.43
C VAL A 226 -4.80 -9.30 8.76
N ILE A 227 -4.01 -10.37 8.73
CA ILE A 227 -3.50 -11.06 9.93
C ILE A 227 -2.18 -10.43 10.35
N ASP A 228 -1.25 -10.32 9.41
CA ASP A 228 0.06 -9.71 9.63
C ASP A 228 0.66 -9.19 8.33
N VAL A 229 1.68 -8.34 8.44
CA VAL A 229 2.50 -7.87 7.33
C VAL A 229 3.89 -8.49 7.51
N GLU A 230 4.18 -9.54 6.75
CA GLU A 230 5.43 -10.29 6.85
C GLU A 230 6.62 -9.45 6.40
N ARG A 231 6.44 -8.73 5.28
CA ARG A 231 7.49 -7.90 4.69
C ARG A 231 6.89 -6.65 4.10
N LEU A 232 7.54 -5.52 4.33
CA LEU A 232 7.17 -4.25 3.74
C LEU A 232 8.42 -3.48 3.33
N ARG A 233 8.44 -2.99 2.09
CA ARG A 233 9.50 -2.14 1.55
C ARG A 233 8.87 -0.85 1.05
N VAL A 234 9.50 0.27 1.37
CA VAL A 234 9.06 1.61 0.93
C VAL A 234 10.20 2.29 0.22
N ARG A 235 9.90 2.95 -0.89
CA ARG A 235 10.80 3.88 -1.56
C ARG A 235 10.01 5.06 -2.12
N MET A 236 10.71 6.14 -2.45
CA MET A 236 10.11 7.28 -3.13
C MET A 236 10.71 7.44 -4.53
N VAL A 237 9.87 7.80 -5.49
CA VAL A 237 10.31 8.26 -6.80
C VAL A 237 9.60 9.58 -7.08
N GLY A 238 10.35 10.69 -7.00
CA GLY A 238 9.74 12.02 -6.98
C GLY A 238 8.81 12.17 -5.77
N ALA A 239 7.58 12.61 -6.00
CA ALA A 239 6.56 12.77 -4.98
C ALA A 239 5.80 11.46 -4.64
N THR A 240 5.90 10.43 -5.47
CA THR A 240 5.12 9.19 -5.33
C THR A 240 5.82 8.21 -4.39
N THR A 241 5.06 7.66 -3.43
CA THR A 241 5.55 6.65 -2.49
C THR A 241 5.21 5.24 -3.00
N PHE A 242 6.22 4.45 -3.34
CA PHE A 242 6.05 3.06 -3.76
C PHE A 242 6.21 2.13 -2.56
N ILE A 243 5.22 1.26 -2.35
CA ILE A 243 5.16 0.33 -1.24
C ILE A 243 5.00 -1.08 -1.80
N ASP A 244 5.90 -1.98 -1.43
CA ASP A 244 5.80 -3.40 -1.74
C ASP A 244 5.57 -4.19 -0.45
N SER A 245 4.51 -5.00 -0.42
CA SER A 245 4.03 -5.68 0.77
C SER A 245 3.73 -7.16 0.52
N ILE A 246 4.16 -7.99 1.47
CA ILE A 246 3.71 -9.38 1.62
C ILE A 246 2.84 -9.42 2.87
N VAL A 247 1.58 -9.81 2.69
CA VAL A 247 0.54 -9.67 3.70
C VAL A 247 -0.14 -11.00 3.92
N ASN A 248 -0.16 -11.43 5.17
CA ASN A 248 -0.79 -12.66 5.61
C ASN A 248 -2.30 -12.46 5.71
N VAL A 249 -3.05 -13.29 4.99
CA VAL A 249 -4.53 -13.29 4.97
C VAL A 249 -5.07 -14.67 5.33
N PRO A 250 -6.31 -14.79 5.84
CA PRO A 250 -6.89 -16.09 6.17
C PRO A 250 -6.99 -16.99 4.94
N ARG A 251 -6.44 -18.21 5.01
CA ARG A 251 -6.55 -19.21 3.93
C ARG A 251 -7.98 -19.70 3.66
N THR A 252 -8.90 -19.47 4.59
CA THR A 252 -10.32 -19.83 4.45
C THR A 252 -11.12 -18.83 3.62
N TYR A 253 -10.55 -17.67 3.29
CA TYR A 253 -11.25 -16.64 2.52
C TYR A 253 -11.25 -16.96 1.02
N PRO A 254 -12.38 -16.79 0.33
CA PRO A 254 -12.41 -16.88 -1.13
C PRO A 254 -11.61 -15.73 -1.74
N ILE A 255 -11.13 -15.94 -2.97
CA ILE A 255 -10.26 -14.98 -3.66
C ILE A 255 -10.88 -13.57 -3.77
N ASP A 256 -12.19 -13.46 -3.97
CA ASP A 256 -12.90 -12.17 -4.03
C ASP A 256 -12.82 -11.39 -2.72
N ARG A 257 -12.80 -12.08 -1.58
CA ARG A 257 -12.62 -11.46 -0.25
C ARG A 257 -11.18 -10.99 -0.07
N VAL A 258 -10.20 -11.74 -0.58
CA VAL A 258 -8.78 -11.33 -0.58
C VAL A 258 -8.58 -10.09 -1.46
N GLU A 259 -9.19 -10.05 -2.63
CA GLU A 259 -9.15 -8.88 -3.52
C GLU A 259 -9.81 -7.64 -2.86
N ALA A 260 -10.88 -7.83 -2.10
CA ALA A 260 -11.46 -6.74 -1.31
C ALA A 260 -10.51 -6.23 -0.22
N ILE A 261 -9.76 -7.11 0.45
CA ILE A 261 -8.72 -6.72 1.42
C ILE A 261 -7.63 -5.88 0.74
N LYS A 262 -7.15 -6.33 -0.43
CA LYS A 262 -6.16 -5.59 -1.23
C LYS A 262 -6.64 -4.17 -1.55
N ARG A 263 -7.84 -4.01 -2.13
CA ARG A 263 -8.39 -2.68 -2.44
C ARG A 263 -8.52 -1.78 -1.20
N ASN A 264 -8.93 -2.35 -0.08
CA ASN A 264 -9.03 -1.60 1.18
C ASN A 264 -7.64 -1.18 1.71
N ALA A 265 -6.61 -2.02 1.54
CA ALA A 265 -5.24 -1.68 1.87
C ALA A 265 -4.67 -0.57 0.98
N GLU A 266 -4.92 -0.63 -0.34
CA GLU A 266 -4.57 0.43 -1.28
C GLU A 266 -5.18 1.78 -0.87
N ALA A 267 -6.49 1.78 -0.55
CA ALA A 267 -7.19 2.98 -0.09
C ALA A 267 -6.65 3.52 1.25
N ALA A 268 -6.33 2.63 2.20
CA ALA A 268 -5.77 3.01 3.50
C ALA A 268 -4.38 3.64 3.35
N VAL A 269 -3.54 3.08 2.47
CA VAL A 269 -2.20 3.58 2.17
C VAL A 269 -2.27 4.91 1.42
N SER A 270 -3.11 5.04 0.39
CA SER A 270 -3.29 6.31 -0.34
C SER A 270 -3.77 7.42 0.61
N LYS A 271 -4.67 7.13 1.56
CA LYS A 271 -5.08 8.12 2.57
C LYS A 271 -3.92 8.54 3.49
N ALA A 272 -2.99 7.63 3.79
CA ALA A 272 -1.86 7.91 4.68
C ALA A 272 -0.76 8.73 3.99
N PHE A 273 -0.47 8.49 2.71
CA PHE A 273 0.66 9.07 1.99
C PHE A 273 0.27 10.09 0.90
N GLY A 274 -1.01 10.18 0.55
CA GLY A 274 -1.48 10.96 -0.60
C GLY A 274 -1.26 10.18 -1.88
N ASP A 275 -0.14 10.46 -2.55
CA ASP A 275 0.26 9.77 -3.79
C ASP A 275 1.12 8.54 -3.48
N ALA A 276 0.49 7.37 -3.53
CA ALA A 276 1.14 6.11 -3.22
C ALA A 276 0.69 4.97 -4.15
N ASP A 277 1.64 4.14 -4.51
CA ASP A 277 1.45 2.93 -5.30
C ASP A 277 1.78 1.71 -4.41
N LEU A 278 0.79 0.84 -4.20
CA LEU A 278 0.90 -0.33 -3.35
C LEU A 278 0.90 -1.61 -4.20
N SER A 279 2.02 -2.32 -4.19
CA SER A 279 2.10 -3.73 -4.55
C SER A 279 1.70 -4.58 -3.34
N PHE A 280 0.60 -5.33 -3.46
CA PHE A 280 0.05 -6.18 -2.40
C PHE A 280 0.10 -7.65 -2.81
N THR A 281 0.97 -8.43 -2.18
CA THR A 281 1.02 -9.88 -2.33
C THR A 281 0.35 -10.54 -1.13
N ALA A 282 -0.76 -11.24 -1.37
CA ALA A 282 -1.48 -11.96 -0.34
C ALA A 282 -0.89 -13.37 -0.14
N VAL A 283 -0.53 -13.71 1.10
CA VAL A 283 -0.09 -15.06 1.49
C VAL A 283 -1.16 -15.69 2.38
N PRO A 284 -1.81 -16.78 1.95
CA PRO A 284 -2.81 -17.46 2.77
C PRO A 284 -2.13 -18.17 3.93
N VAL A 285 -2.57 -17.89 5.17
CA VAL A 285 -2.06 -18.55 6.38
C VAL A 285 -3.19 -19.12 7.22
N ALA A 286 -2.87 -20.16 7.98
CA ALA A 286 -3.79 -20.75 8.94
C ALA A 286 -3.99 -19.81 10.14
N ARG A 287 -5.23 -19.62 10.59
CA ARG A 287 -5.51 -18.93 11.87
C ARG A 287 -5.60 -19.93 13.01
N ASN A 288 -5.18 -19.51 14.19
CA ASN A 288 -5.27 -20.30 15.43
C ASN A 288 -6.71 -20.67 15.82
N ASN A 289 -7.72 -20.03 15.23
CA ASN A 289 -9.14 -20.25 15.50
C ASN A 289 -9.88 -20.95 14.34
N GLU A 290 -9.17 -21.56 13.39
CA GLU A 290 -9.80 -22.40 12.37
C GLU A 290 -10.41 -23.65 13.01
N THR A 291 -11.66 -23.93 12.68
CA THR A 291 -12.28 -25.19 13.08
C THR A 291 -11.70 -26.35 12.27
N VAL A 292 -11.80 -27.59 12.78
CA VAL A 292 -11.44 -28.80 12.02
C VAL A 292 -12.15 -28.82 10.66
N ARG A 293 -13.44 -28.45 10.66
CA ARG A 293 -14.24 -28.31 9.44
C ARG A 293 -13.65 -27.28 8.47
N ASP A 294 -13.26 -26.09 8.94
CA ASP A 294 -12.66 -25.06 8.07
C ASP A 294 -11.39 -25.56 7.38
N ARG A 295 -10.53 -26.25 8.13
CA ARG A 295 -9.28 -26.83 7.62
C ARG A 295 -9.56 -27.90 6.57
N ILE A 296 -10.49 -28.83 6.82
CA ILE A 296 -10.93 -29.85 5.85
C ILE A 296 -11.47 -29.19 4.58
N MET A 297 -12.32 -28.17 4.70
CA MET A 297 -12.84 -27.44 3.54
C MET A 297 -11.73 -26.77 2.73
N VAL A 298 -10.68 -26.25 3.37
CA VAL A 298 -9.51 -25.68 2.69
C VAL A 298 -8.72 -26.77 1.95
N ILE A 299 -8.49 -27.92 2.58
CA ILE A 299 -7.80 -29.07 1.96
C ILE A 299 -8.55 -29.50 0.69
N ALA A 300 -9.86 -29.77 0.80
CA ALA A 300 -10.67 -30.20 -0.33
C ALA A 300 -10.68 -29.17 -1.47
N ARG A 301 -10.84 -27.87 -1.14
CA ARG A 301 -10.80 -26.79 -2.14
C ARG A 301 -9.45 -26.67 -2.84
N ASN A 302 -8.34 -26.82 -2.11
CA ASN A 302 -7.00 -26.80 -2.69
C ASN A 302 -6.76 -27.98 -3.64
N SER A 303 -7.46 -29.10 -3.42
CA SER A 303 -7.48 -30.25 -4.32
C SER A 303 -8.53 -30.17 -5.43
N GLY A 304 -9.31 -29.08 -5.50
CA GLY A 304 -10.38 -28.92 -6.49
C GLY A 304 -11.58 -29.86 -6.29
N LEU A 305 -11.76 -30.39 -5.07
CA LEU A 305 -12.79 -31.37 -4.75
C LEU A 305 -14.04 -30.70 -4.17
N ALA A 306 -15.20 -31.16 -4.63
CA ALA A 306 -16.49 -30.79 -4.08
C ALA A 306 -16.84 -31.75 -2.93
N ILE A 307 -16.96 -31.21 -1.72
CA ILE A 307 -17.36 -31.97 -0.55
C ILE A 307 -18.52 -31.32 0.17
N HIS A 308 -19.37 -32.12 0.79
CA HIS A 308 -20.46 -31.67 1.64
C HIS A 308 -20.61 -32.60 2.88
N HIS A 309 -21.55 -32.29 3.77
CA HIS A 309 -21.81 -33.03 5.03
C HIS A 309 -20.57 -33.42 5.88
N VAL A 310 -19.58 -32.52 6.00
CA VAL A 310 -18.43 -32.75 6.89
C VAL A 310 -18.90 -32.84 8.35
N THR A 311 -18.73 -34.02 8.95
CA THR A 311 -18.98 -34.29 10.36
C THR A 311 -17.67 -34.60 11.07
N VAL A 312 -17.54 -34.11 12.30
CA VAL A 312 -16.33 -34.23 13.11
C VAL A 312 -16.71 -34.66 14.51
N HIS A 313 -16.14 -35.76 14.97
CA HIS A 313 -16.30 -36.29 16.32
C HIS A 313 -14.95 -36.35 17.02
N ASP A 314 -14.88 -35.81 18.23
CA ASP A 314 -13.74 -35.98 19.12
C ASP A 314 -14.09 -37.05 20.16
N LEU A 315 -13.44 -38.22 20.07
CA LEU A 315 -13.62 -39.34 20.99
C LEU A 315 -12.58 -39.36 22.12
N GLY A 316 -12.09 -38.20 22.54
CA GLY A 316 -11.29 -38.07 23.76
C GLY A 316 -12.08 -38.46 25.02
N THR A 317 -11.67 -39.55 25.68
CA THR A 317 -12.16 -39.88 27.03
C THR A 317 -11.31 -39.18 28.09
N ALA A 318 -11.91 -38.75 29.20
CA ALA A 318 -11.22 -38.11 30.33
C ALA A 318 -10.11 -38.96 31.00
N GLN A 319 -9.87 -40.19 30.51
CA GLN A 319 -8.96 -41.19 31.10
C GLN A 319 -7.93 -41.74 30.11
N ASN A 320 -7.94 -41.36 28.82
CA ASN A 320 -6.93 -41.80 27.85
C ASN A 320 -6.24 -40.61 27.15
N LEU A 321 -4.91 -40.70 27.05
CA LEU A 321 -3.96 -39.72 26.54
C LEU A 321 -3.95 -39.58 24.99
N GLY A 322 -5.12 -39.55 24.34
CA GLY A 322 -5.19 -39.26 22.91
C GLY A 322 -6.61 -38.96 22.47
N ALA A 323 -6.86 -37.73 22.01
CA ALA A 323 -8.10 -37.37 21.34
C ALA A 323 -8.12 -38.09 19.97
N LYS A 324 -8.96 -39.11 19.81
CA LYS A 324 -9.16 -39.77 18.51
C LYS A 324 -10.19 -38.94 17.73
N LEU A 325 -9.72 -38.28 16.67
CA LEU A 325 -10.55 -37.47 15.80
C LEU A 325 -11.15 -38.39 14.71
N ILE A 326 -12.48 -38.37 14.57
CA ILE A 326 -13.18 -39.07 13.47
C ILE A 326 -13.82 -38.03 12.58
N VAL A 327 -13.58 -38.16 11.28
CA VAL A 327 -14.04 -37.23 10.24
C VAL A 327 -14.80 -38.04 9.19
N SER A 328 -16.09 -37.73 9.00
CA SER A 328 -16.87 -38.33 7.89
C SER A 328 -17.30 -37.25 6.90
N ILE A 329 -17.09 -37.50 5.61
CA ILE A 329 -17.25 -36.52 4.52
C ILE A 329 -17.93 -37.18 3.33
N ASP A 330 -18.84 -36.46 2.68
CA ASP A 330 -19.38 -36.85 1.38
C ASP A 330 -18.60 -36.11 0.28
N LEU A 331 -18.00 -36.87 -0.63
CA LEU A 331 -17.20 -36.41 -1.77
C LEU A 331 -18.00 -36.59 -3.06
N GLU A 332 -18.23 -35.49 -3.77
CA GLU A 332 -18.91 -35.50 -5.06
C GLU A 332 -17.90 -35.71 -6.20
N VAL A 333 -18.15 -36.70 -7.05
CA VAL A 333 -17.34 -37.02 -8.25
C VAL A 333 -18.23 -37.15 -9.48
N ASP A 334 -17.66 -37.05 -10.68
CA ASP A 334 -18.41 -37.26 -11.93
C ASP A 334 -19.15 -38.62 -11.91
N ALA A 335 -20.44 -38.62 -12.25
CA ALA A 335 -21.29 -39.81 -12.25
C ALA A 335 -20.83 -40.89 -13.25
N ASP A 336 -20.13 -40.50 -14.32
CA ASP A 336 -19.57 -41.42 -15.32
C ASP A 336 -18.14 -41.88 -14.96
N MET A 337 -17.59 -41.43 -13.83
CA MET A 337 -16.26 -41.81 -13.37
C MET A 337 -16.19 -43.29 -13.00
N GLN A 338 -15.11 -43.98 -13.40
CA GLN A 338 -14.87 -45.34 -12.94
C GLN A 338 -14.63 -45.37 -11.43
N LEU A 339 -15.20 -46.36 -10.74
CA LEU A 339 -15.13 -46.49 -9.28
C LEU A 339 -13.68 -46.52 -8.76
N GLU A 340 -12.75 -47.14 -9.49
CA GLU A 340 -11.32 -47.16 -9.12
C GLU A 340 -10.72 -45.74 -9.11
N ALA A 341 -11.01 -44.94 -10.14
CA ALA A 341 -10.56 -43.55 -10.20
C ALA A 341 -11.22 -42.68 -9.11
N ALA A 342 -12.51 -42.89 -8.82
CA ALA A 342 -13.19 -42.20 -7.72
C ALA A 342 -12.59 -42.56 -6.35
N HIS A 343 -12.23 -43.83 -6.17
CA HIS A 343 -11.56 -44.32 -4.96
C HIS A 343 -10.16 -43.72 -4.79
N ASP A 344 -9.38 -43.56 -5.87
CA ASP A 344 -8.07 -42.90 -5.82
C ASP A 344 -8.17 -41.41 -5.41
N VAL A 345 -9.22 -40.72 -5.85
CA VAL A 345 -9.52 -39.34 -5.44
C VAL A 345 -9.85 -39.29 -3.94
N ALA A 346 -10.71 -40.20 -3.46
CA ALA A 346 -11.03 -40.31 -2.04
C ALA A 346 -9.78 -40.59 -1.18
N ASN A 347 -8.96 -41.58 -1.55
CA ASN A 347 -7.70 -41.92 -0.86
C ASN A 347 -6.72 -40.74 -0.81
N THR A 348 -6.72 -39.91 -1.86
CA THR A 348 -5.88 -38.69 -1.89
C THR A 348 -6.39 -37.64 -0.93
N LEU A 349 -7.71 -37.43 -0.84
CA LEU A 349 -8.31 -36.53 0.13
C LEU A 349 -8.04 -36.99 1.56
N GLU A 350 -8.22 -38.29 1.85
CA GLU A 350 -7.94 -38.90 3.15
C GLU A 350 -6.49 -38.66 3.58
N ARG A 351 -5.53 -38.94 2.69
CA ARG A 351 -4.11 -38.69 2.95
C ARG A 351 -3.81 -37.22 3.23
N ASN A 352 -4.38 -36.29 2.45
CA ASN A 352 -4.17 -34.85 2.69
C ASN A 352 -4.74 -34.40 4.05
N ILE A 353 -5.84 -35.01 4.51
CA ILE A 353 -6.40 -34.77 5.85
C ILE A 353 -5.47 -35.36 6.92
N GLN A 354 -4.99 -36.58 6.75
CA GLN A 354 -4.05 -37.22 7.68
C GLN A 354 -2.72 -36.45 7.79
N GLU A 355 -2.20 -35.89 6.70
CA GLU A 355 -1.01 -35.03 6.71
C GLU A 355 -1.20 -33.76 7.55
N GLU A 356 -2.42 -33.19 7.57
CA GLU A 356 -2.75 -31.95 8.29
C GLU A 356 -3.08 -32.19 9.79
N PHE A 357 -3.65 -33.35 10.13
CA PHE A 357 -4.16 -33.66 11.48
C PHE A 357 -3.39 -34.76 12.23
N GLY A 358 -2.49 -35.48 11.55
CA GLY A 358 -1.75 -36.63 12.09
C GLY A 358 -2.37 -37.98 11.67
N GLU A 359 -1.57 -39.05 11.73
CA GLU A 359 -1.96 -40.40 11.27
C GLU A 359 -3.07 -41.05 12.12
N ASP A 360 -3.32 -40.55 13.33
CA ASP A 360 -4.33 -41.09 14.26
C ASP A 360 -5.77 -40.66 13.92
N VAL A 361 -5.97 -39.77 12.94
CA VAL A 361 -7.31 -39.36 12.48
C VAL A 361 -7.96 -40.45 11.64
N GLU A 362 -9.18 -40.83 12.01
CA GLU A 362 -10.03 -41.74 11.23
C GLU A 362 -10.85 -40.91 10.24
N VAL A 363 -10.68 -41.18 8.94
CA VAL A 363 -11.38 -40.45 7.87
C VAL A 363 -12.21 -41.44 7.08
N ASP A 364 -13.51 -41.20 7.03
CA ASP A 364 -14.45 -41.95 6.20
C ASP A 364 -14.97 -41.06 5.08
N VAL A 365 -14.70 -41.43 3.83
CA VAL A 365 -15.19 -40.71 2.65
C VAL A 365 -16.28 -41.51 1.95
N HIS A 366 -17.49 -40.94 1.87
CA HIS A 366 -18.55 -41.46 1.02
C HIS A 366 -18.45 -40.84 -0.36
N ILE A 367 -18.41 -41.67 -1.41
CA ILE A 367 -18.37 -41.21 -2.79
C ILE A 367 -19.80 -41.08 -3.30
N GLU A 368 -20.17 -39.87 -3.69
CA GLU A 368 -21.47 -39.55 -4.29
C GLU A 368 -21.30 -39.05 -5.72
N PRO A 369 -22.23 -39.41 -6.64
CA PRO A 369 -22.24 -38.84 -7.97
C PRO A 369 -22.66 -37.36 -7.90
N LEU A 370 -21.89 -36.49 -8.55
CA LEU A 370 -22.21 -35.08 -8.73
C LEU A 370 -23.55 -34.97 -9.47
N GLU A 371 -24.51 -34.26 -8.89
CA GLU A 371 -25.81 -34.06 -9.55
C GLU A 371 -25.63 -33.27 -10.86
N PRO A 372 -26.27 -33.67 -11.97
CA PRO A 372 -26.19 -32.94 -13.22
C PRO A 372 -26.73 -31.51 -13.04
N GLU A 373 -25.97 -30.50 -13.49
CA GLU A 373 -26.23 -29.08 -13.21
C GLU A 373 -27.62 -28.58 -13.66
N LEU A 374 -28.24 -29.23 -14.66
CA LEU A 374 -29.52 -28.81 -15.26
C LEU A 374 -30.35 -30.01 -15.74
N PRO A 375 -31.11 -30.70 -14.86
CA PRO A 375 -32.04 -31.72 -15.31
C PRO A 375 -33.16 -31.06 -16.15
N PHE A 376 -33.31 -31.47 -17.41
CA PHE A 376 -34.44 -31.03 -18.24
C PHE A 376 -35.75 -31.56 -17.63
N GLY A 377 -36.74 -30.69 -17.51
CA GLY A 377 -38.04 -31.07 -16.97
C GLY A 377 -39.17 -30.20 -17.51
N VAL A 378 -40.35 -30.79 -17.62
CA VAL A 378 -41.59 -30.12 -18.01
C VAL A 378 -42.56 -30.13 -16.85
N ASP A 379 -43.36 -29.07 -16.71
CA ASP A 379 -44.41 -29.04 -15.69
C ASP A 379 -45.42 -30.17 -15.94
N ALA A 380 -45.81 -30.86 -14.86
CA ALA A 380 -46.80 -31.93 -14.94
C ALA A 380 -48.21 -31.36 -15.18
N ALA A 381 -49.12 -32.21 -15.67
CA ALA A 381 -50.51 -31.83 -15.90
C ALA A 381 -51.17 -31.26 -14.61
N PRO A 382 -52.06 -30.25 -14.70
CA PRO A 382 -52.69 -29.63 -13.53
C PRO A 382 -53.40 -30.63 -12.60
N GLU A 383 -54.01 -31.68 -13.15
CA GLU A 383 -54.66 -32.75 -12.40
C GLU A 383 -53.67 -33.51 -11.52
N ARG A 384 -52.44 -33.73 -12.03
CA ARG A 384 -51.37 -34.38 -11.28
C ARG A 384 -50.90 -33.51 -10.12
N VAL A 385 -50.75 -32.20 -10.36
CA VAL A 385 -50.39 -31.23 -9.32
C VAL A 385 -51.45 -31.21 -8.21
N GLN A 386 -52.74 -31.18 -8.57
CA GLN A 386 -53.84 -31.22 -7.59
C GLN A 386 -53.84 -32.52 -6.77
N THR A 387 -53.59 -33.66 -7.41
CA THR A 387 -53.51 -34.97 -6.73
C THR A 387 -52.40 -34.97 -5.68
N ILE A 388 -51.21 -34.49 -6.03
CA ILE A 388 -50.06 -34.40 -5.12
C ILE A 388 -50.33 -33.38 -4.00
N ALA A 389 -50.93 -32.23 -4.32
CA ALA A 389 -51.26 -31.21 -3.33
C ALA A 389 -52.27 -31.70 -2.29
N ALA A 390 -53.31 -32.44 -2.72
CA ALA A 390 -54.29 -33.04 -1.83
C ALA A 390 -53.63 -34.06 -0.88
N ALA A 391 -52.76 -34.93 -1.42
CA ALA A 391 -52.03 -35.90 -0.61
C ALA A 391 -51.10 -35.24 0.41
N LEU A 392 -50.33 -34.22 0.00
CA LEU A 392 -49.47 -33.46 0.92
C LEU A 392 -50.28 -32.80 2.04
N THR A 393 -51.43 -32.22 1.72
CA THR A 393 -52.33 -31.58 2.70
C THR A 393 -52.88 -32.61 3.69
N GLU A 394 -53.26 -33.80 3.20
CA GLU A 394 -53.69 -34.92 4.05
C GLU A 394 -52.56 -35.40 4.98
N TYR A 395 -51.33 -35.48 4.47
CA TYR A 395 -50.19 -35.96 5.26
C TYR A 395 -49.73 -34.94 6.31
N ALA A 396 -49.95 -33.66 6.06
CA ALA A 396 -49.74 -32.59 7.04
C ALA A 396 -50.88 -32.48 8.06
N ALA A 397 -52.05 -33.08 7.80
CA ALA A 397 -53.23 -32.93 8.66
C ALA A 397 -52.98 -33.47 10.08
N GLY A 398 -53.20 -32.60 11.08
CA GLY A 398 -53.02 -32.94 12.49
C GLY A 398 -51.56 -32.89 12.99
N GLY A 399 -50.62 -32.47 12.14
CA GLY A 399 -49.22 -32.22 12.52
C GLY A 399 -48.96 -30.77 12.93
N GLU A 400 -47.73 -30.48 13.35
CA GLU A 400 -47.28 -29.11 13.64
C GLU A 400 -46.91 -28.32 12.36
N ILE A 401 -46.74 -29.03 11.23
CA ILE A 401 -46.63 -28.44 9.88
C ILE A 401 -48.03 -28.29 9.30
N HIS A 402 -48.36 -27.10 8.81
CA HIS A 402 -49.68 -26.75 8.30
C HIS A 402 -49.58 -25.87 7.04
N ASP A 403 -50.71 -25.59 6.40
CA ASP A 403 -50.80 -24.71 5.21
C ASP A 403 -49.84 -25.11 4.07
N ILE A 404 -50.07 -26.28 3.48
CA ILE A 404 -49.35 -26.70 2.26
C ILE A 404 -49.81 -25.83 1.09
N HIS A 405 -48.87 -25.13 0.46
CA HIS A 405 -49.17 -24.22 -0.64
C HIS A 405 -48.04 -24.20 -1.69
N ASN A 406 -48.29 -23.54 -2.83
CA ASN A 406 -47.33 -23.39 -3.93
C ASN A 406 -46.75 -24.73 -4.42
N VAL A 407 -47.60 -25.76 -4.49
CA VAL A 407 -47.23 -27.11 -4.94
C VAL A 407 -46.96 -27.08 -6.44
N ARG A 408 -45.78 -27.56 -6.84
CA ARG A 408 -45.36 -27.71 -8.24
C ARG A 408 -44.85 -29.13 -8.44
N VAL A 409 -45.18 -29.73 -9.58
CA VAL A 409 -44.73 -31.07 -9.97
C VAL A 409 -44.11 -30.97 -11.35
N ARG A 410 -42.91 -31.49 -11.52
CA ARG A 410 -42.18 -31.51 -12.79
C ARG A 410 -41.80 -32.92 -13.16
N ASN A 411 -41.99 -33.26 -14.43
CA ASN A 411 -41.58 -34.55 -14.99
C ASN A 411 -40.16 -34.39 -15.56
N THR A 412 -39.22 -35.22 -15.10
CA THR A 412 -37.88 -35.38 -15.68
C THR A 412 -37.69 -36.81 -16.15
N ASP A 413 -36.62 -37.08 -16.89
CA ASP A 413 -36.28 -38.44 -17.33
C ASP A 413 -36.02 -39.40 -16.15
N ALA A 414 -35.57 -38.87 -15.02
CA ALA A 414 -35.36 -39.64 -13.79
C ALA A 414 -36.66 -39.88 -13.00
N GLY A 415 -37.68 -39.05 -13.18
CA GLY A 415 -39.00 -39.17 -12.55
C GLY A 415 -39.61 -37.82 -12.14
N GLU A 416 -40.63 -37.84 -11.29
CA GLU A 416 -41.30 -36.62 -10.85
C GLU A 416 -40.52 -35.92 -9.73
N ILE A 417 -40.34 -34.61 -9.86
CA ILE A 417 -39.82 -33.71 -8.83
C ILE A 417 -40.98 -32.89 -8.28
N VAL A 418 -41.20 -32.96 -6.97
CA VAL A 418 -42.26 -32.23 -6.28
C VAL A 418 -41.65 -31.12 -5.44
N ASN A 419 -42.09 -29.88 -5.65
CA ASN A 419 -41.76 -28.74 -4.79
C ASN A 419 -43.03 -28.29 -4.05
N PHE A 420 -42.94 -28.00 -2.76
CA PHE A 420 -44.04 -27.38 -2.03
C PHE A 420 -43.55 -26.45 -0.92
N HIS A 421 -44.39 -25.52 -0.52
CA HIS A 421 -44.17 -24.67 0.64
C HIS A 421 -45.10 -25.11 1.76
N CYS A 422 -44.67 -24.94 3.00
CA CYS A 422 -45.46 -25.25 4.19
C CYS A 422 -45.16 -24.26 5.31
N ARG A 423 -46.06 -24.18 6.29
CA ARG A 423 -45.89 -23.33 7.46
C ARG A 423 -45.56 -24.13 8.71
N ALA A 424 -44.67 -23.58 9.51
CA ALA A 424 -44.27 -24.13 10.81
C ALA A 424 -44.38 -23.05 11.90
N THR A 425 -44.59 -23.48 13.14
CA THR A 425 -44.65 -22.56 14.29
C THR A 425 -43.30 -21.83 14.48
N PRO A 426 -43.27 -20.49 14.67
CA PRO A 426 -42.01 -19.73 14.78
C PRO A 426 -41.07 -20.18 15.91
N SER A 427 -41.60 -20.78 16.97
CA SER A 427 -40.82 -21.29 18.10
C SER A 427 -40.27 -22.71 17.89
N MET A 428 -40.61 -23.37 16.77
CA MET A 428 -40.15 -24.72 16.47
C MET A 428 -38.67 -24.68 16.05
N SER A 429 -37.88 -25.64 16.55
CA SER A 429 -36.50 -25.78 16.10
C SER A 429 -36.43 -26.29 14.66
N VAL A 430 -35.40 -25.86 13.92
CA VAL A 430 -35.17 -26.32 12.53
C VAL A 430 -35.09 -27.84 12.44
N ILE A 431 -34.52 -28.51 13.45
CA ILE A 431 -34.47 -29.99 13.53
C ILE A 431 -35.88 -30.57 13.54
N ARG A 432 -36.78 -30.07 14.40
CA ARG A 432 -38.18 -30.56 14.44
C ARG A 432 -38.95 -30.25 13.16
N VAL A 433 -38.72 -29.09 12.55
CA VAL A 433 -39.30 -28.76 11.23
C VAL A 433 -38.90 -29.84 10.22
N HIS A 434 -37.60 -30.15 10.13
CA HIS A 434 -37.09 -31.19 9.24
C HIS A 434 -37.67 -32.57 9.53
N GLU A 435 -37.73 -33.00 10.79
CA GLU A 435 -38.30 -34.31 11.16
C GLU A 435 -39.75 -34.47 10.67
N HIS A 436 -40.58 -33.43 10.83
CA HIS A 436 -41.97 -33.44 10.38
C HIS A 436 -42.09 -33.40 8.85
N VAL A 437 -41.30 -32.54 8.20
CA VAL A 437 -41.26 -32.44 6.74
C VAL A 437 -40.78 -33.75 6.12
N ASP A 438 -39.70 -34.35 6.63
CA ASP A 438 -39.17 -35.63 6.17
C ASP A 438 -40.18 -36.78 6.33
N ALA A 439 -41.03 -36.73 7.37
CA ALA A 439 -42.11 -37.69 7.52
C ALA A 439 -43.15 -37.56 6.40
N ILE A 440 -43.53 -36.32 6.04
CA ILE A 440 -44.44 -36.02 4.93
C ILE A 440 -43.81 -36.47 3.60
N GLU A 441 -42.55 -36.12 3.35
CA GLU A 441 -41.83 -36.49 2.13
C GLU A 441 -41.71 -38.01 1.97
N ARG A 442 -41.34 -38.72 3.04
CA ARG A 442 -41.27 -40.19 3.04
C ARG A 442 -42.62 -40.82 2.75
N ARG A 443 -43.71 -40.28 3.32
CA ARG A 443 -45.07 -40.77 3.06
C ARG A 443 -45.49 -40.53 1.61
N LEU A 444 -45.15 -39.36 1.06
CA LEU A 444 -45.41 -39.04 -0.35
C LEU A 444 -44.65 -39.99 -1.29
N ARG A 445 -43.34 -40.19 -1.10
CA ARG A 445 -42.54 -41.09 -1.93
C ARG A 445 -43.02 -42.54 -1.87
N ARG A 446 -43.54 -42.99 -0.72
CA ARG A 446 -44.17 -44.32 -0.58
C ARG A 446 -45.49 -44.42 -1.33
N ALA A 447 -46.31 -43.37 -1.31
CA ALA A 447 -47.61 -43.36 -1.99
C ALA A 447 -47.49 -43.16 -3.50
N PHE A 448 -46.49 -42.42 -3.96
CA PHE A 448 -46.24 -42.10 -5.37
C PHE A 448 -44.81 -42.49 -5.77
N PRO A 449 -44.55 -43.74 -6.18
CA PRO A 449 -43.19 -44.21 -6.54
C PRO A 449 -42.54 -43.50 -7.74
N SER A 450 -43.35 -42.80 -8.54
CA SER A 450 -42.91 -41.93 -9.63
C SER A 450 -42.22 -40.66 -9.12
N VAL A 451 -42.51 -40.22 -7.88
CA VAL A 451 -41.85 -39.08 -7.24
C VAL A 451 -40.48 -39.49 -6.73
N LYS A 452 -39.43 -39.00 -7.40
CA LYS A 452 -38.04 -39.30 -7.03
C LYS A 452 -37.44 -38.28 -6.07
N ARG A 453 -37.82 -37.01 -6.22
CA ARG A 453 -37.30 -35.93 -5.37
C ARG A 453 -38.45 -35.08 -4.85
N VAL A 454 -38.38 -34.77 -3.56
CA VAL A 454 -39.31 -33.84 -2.91
C VAL A 454 -38.47 -32.73 -2.30
N ILE A 455 -38.86 -31.49 -2.55
CA ILE A 455 -38.16 -30.30 -2.07
C ILE A 455 -39.19 -29.42 -1.38
N SER A 456 -39.00 -29.24 -0.09
CA SER A 456 -39.89 -28.51 0.79
C SER A 456 -39.26 -27.17 1.19
N HIS A 457 -40.10 -26.15 1.33
CA HIS A 457 -39.72 -24.87 1.91
C HIS A 457 -40.63 -24.58 3.09
N ALA A 458 -40.09 -24.63 4.31
CA ALA A 458 -40.82 -24.29 5.52
C ALA A 458 -40.62 -22.81 5.85
N GLU A 459 -41.73 -22.08 5.99
CA GLU A 459 -41.73 -20.66 6.35
C GLU A 459 -42.56 -20.41 7.63
N PRO A 460 -42.23 -19.39 8.44
CA PRO A 460 -43.09 -18.97 9.53
C PRO A 460 -44.40 -18.37 8.99
N PRO A 461 -45.48 -18.32 9.79
CA PRO A 461 -46.71 -17.64 9.39
C PRO A 461 -46.41 -16.15 9.16
N ARG A 462 -46.94 -15.59 8.08
CA ARG A 462 -46.87 -14.14 7.84
C ARG A 462 -47.63 -13.42 8.96
N THR A 463 -46.92 -12.61 9.74
CA THR A 463 -47.50 -11.64 10.68
C THR A 463 -48.27 -10.55 9.95
#